data_AF-A0A1F9M8Y6-F1
#
_entry.id   AF-A0A1F9M8Y6-F1
#
_cell.length_a   1.000
_cell.length_b   1.000
_cell.length_c   1.000
_cell.angle_alpha   90.00
_cell.angle_beta   90.00
_cell.angle_gamma   90.00
#
_symmetry.space_group_name_H-M   'P 1'
#
loop_
_entity.id
_entity.type
_entity.pdbx_description
1 polymer ?
#
loop_
_entity_poly.entity_id
_entity_poly.type
_entity_poly.pdbx_seq_one_letter_code
_entity_poly.pdbx_strand_id
1 'polypeptide(L)'
;MEYCRQSDNGRLNCWEFIQCGRERNGARTVELGVCPASTDSRLDNFHLGVNGGRICWLVDGTLCDVSVRGNSCAGKVEKIRRCLKCGFYNHVKTQEKGGLVRTSEVFGVLTRR
;
A
#
# COMPACT_ATOMS: atom_id res chain seq x y z
N MET A 1 -17.02 8.87 16.75
CA MET A 1 -17.23 9.34 15.36
C MET A 1 -15.86 9.36 14.70
N GLU A 2 -15.48 8.26 14.05
CA GLU A 2 -14.20 8.18 13.30
C GLU A 2 -14.37 9.00 12.02
N TYR A 3 -13.72 10.16 11.97
CA TYR A 3 -13.48 10.86 10.71
C TYR A 3 -12.72 9.89 9.79
N CYS A 4 -13.27 9.57 8.62
CA CYS A 4 -12.57 8.85 7.57
C CYS A 4 -11.22 9.54 7.36
N ARG A 5 -10.11 8.86 7.67
CA ARG A 5 -8.75 9.33 7.34
C ARG A 5 -8.66 9.39 5.82
N GLN A 6 -9.04 10.53 5.25
CA GLN A 6 -9.00 10.78 3.82
C GLN A 6 -7.58 11.21 3.43
N SER A 7 -7.10 10.67 2.31
CA SER A 7 -5.89 11.13 1.65
C SER A 7 -6.03 12.61 1.24
N ASP A 8 -4.97 13.40 1.41
CA ASP A 8 -4.93 14.80 0.95
C ASP A 8 -5.22 14.87 -0.56
N ASN A 9 -5.84 15.96 -1.02
CA ASN A 9 -6.64 16.10 -2.26
C ASN A 9 -5.89 15.87 -3.61
N GLY A 10 -4.71 15.24 -3.59
CA GLY A 10 -4.00 14.74 -4.76
C GLY A 10 -3.11 13.51 -4.51
N ARG A 11 -3.14 12.89 -3.32
CA ARG A 11 -2.23 11.78 -2.94
C ARG A 11 -2.98 10.49 -2.62
N LEU A 12 -3.39 9.79 -3.66
CA LEU A 12 -4.14 8.54 -3.55
C LEU A 12 -3.34 7.44 -2.84
N ASN A 13 -4.04 6.63 -2.05
CA ASN A 13 -3.58 5.34 -1.54
C ASN A 13 -3.70 4.26 -2.63
N CYS A 14 -2.99 3.13 -2.47
CA CYS A 14 -2.98 2.10 -3.50
C CYS A 14 -4.37 1.52 -3.81
N TRP A 15 -5.26 1.40 -2.82
CA TRP A 15 -6.62 0.90 -3.04
C TRP A 15 -7.53 1.91 -3.75
N GLU A 16 -7.27 3.21 -3.58
CA GLU A 16 -8.00 4.27 -4.31
C GLU A 16 -7.57 4.32 -5.78
N PHE A 17 -6.27 4.14 -6.04
CA PHE A 17 -5.72 4.12 -7.40
C PHE A 17 -6.02 2.83 -8.16
N ILE A 18 -5.84 1.68 -7.51
CA ILE A 18 -5.99 0.35 -8.14
C ILE A 18 -7.45 -0.14 -8.07
N GLN A 19 -8.26 0.41 -7.15
CA GLN A 19 -9.66 0.01 -6.93
C GLN A 19 -9.80 -1.49 -6.66
N CYS A 20 -8.92 -2.02 -5.80
CA CYS A 20 -8.88 -3.44 -5.51
C CYS A 20 -9.96 -3.94 -4.56
N GLY A 21 -10.72 -3.05 -3.91
CA GLY A 21 -11.84 -3.42 -3.04
C GLY A 21 -11.42 -4.17 -1.77
N ARG A 22 -10.14 -4.14 -1.39
CA ARG A 22 -9.60 -4.79 -0.18
C ARG A 22 -9.27 -3.80 0.93
N GLU A 23 -9.60 -2.52 0.77
CA GLU A 23 -9.60 -1.54 1.84
C GLU A 23 -10.53 -1.95 2.99
N ARG A 24 -10.45 -1.28 4.14
CA ARG A 24 -11.37 -1.52 5.26
C ARG A 24 -12.82 -1.38 4.75
N ASN A 25 -13.64 -2.41 4.99
CA ASN A 25 -15.02 -2.51 4.51
C ASN A 25 -15.18 -2.53 2.97
N GLY A 26 -14.11 -2.78 2.22
CA GLY A 26 -14.16 -2.87 0.76
C GLY A 26 -14.93 -4.09 0.26
N ALA A 27 -15.44 -4.01 -0.97
CA ALA A 27 -16.33 -5.02 -1.56
C ALA A 27 -15.74 -6.44 -1.66
N ARG A 28 -14.40 -6.56 -1.70
CA ARG A 28 -13.67 -7.82 -1.86
C ARG A 28 -13.04 -8.32 -0.55
N THR A 29 -13.34 -7.66 0.57
CA THR A 29 -12.85 -8.07 1.89
C THR A 29 -13.41 -9.42 2.34
N VAL A 30 -14.64 -9.75 1.97
CA VAL A 30 -15.27 -11.04 2.28
C VAL A 30 -14.58 -12.20 1.55
N GLU A 31 -14.21 -11.99 0.29
CA GLU A 31 -13.66 -13.07 -0.55
C GLU A 31 -12.12 -13.18 -0.48
N LEU A 32 -11.39 -12.05 -0.35
CA LEU A 32 -9.92 -12.00 -0.38
C LEU A 32 -9.29 -11.54 0.94
N GLY A 33 -10.11 -11.26 1.95
CA GLY A 33 -9.65 -10.63 3.20
C GLY A 33 -9.26 -9.16 3.04
N VAL A 34 -9.19 -8.47 4.18
CA VAL A 34 -8.75 -7.07 4.26
C VAL A 34 -7.26 -6.94 3.93
N CYS A 35 -6.91 -5.92 3.15
CA CYS A 35 -5.53 -5.64 2.77
C CYS A 35 -4.75 -5.06 3.95
N PRO A 36 -3.60 -5.65 4.33
CA PRO A 36 -2.80 -5.16 5.45
C PRO A 36 -2.29 -3.74 5.22
N ALA A 37 -2.04 -3.33 3.97
CA ALA A 37 -1.67 -1.94 3.66
C ALA A 37 -2.77 -0.93 4.04
N SER A 38 -4.03 -1.36 4.10
CA SER A 38 -5.17 -0.49 4.47
C SER A 38 -5.44 -0.43 5.98
N THR A 39 -4.79 -1.27 6.79
CA THR A 39 -5.09 -1.40 8.22
C THR A 39 -3.89 -1.23 9.15
N ASP A 40 -2.66 -1.41 8.66
CA ASP A 40 -1.47 -1.29 9.49
C ASP A 40 -1.16 0.17 9.83
N SER A 41 -1.74 0.64 10.94
CA SER A 41 -1.59 2.01 11.43
C SER A 41 -0.19 2.40 11.86
N ARG A 42 0.73 1.43 12.03
CA ARG A 42 2.15 1.75 12.29
C ARG A 42 2.79 2.43 11.08
N LEU A 43 2.23 2.21 9.90
CA LEU A 43 2.72 2.74 8.63
C LEU A 43 2.08 4.07 8.24
N ASP A 44 1.22 4.62 9.10
CA ASP A 44 0.50 5.85 8.80
C ASP A 44 1.44 7.03 8.53
N ASN A 45 1.00 7.97 7.69
CA ASN A 45 1.72 9.17 7.26
C ASN A 45 2.95 8.95 6.36
N PHE A 46 3.32 7.71 6.02
CA PHE A 46 4.37 7.50 5.02
C PHE A 46 3.96 8.10 3.67
N HIS A 47 4.75 9.06 3.21
CA HIS A 47 4.47 9.89 2.04
C HIS A 47 3.09 10.57 2.05
N LEU A 48 2.58 10.97 3.22
CA LEU A 48 1.20 11.51 3.37
C LEU A 48 0.11 10.51 2.95
N GLY A 49 0.44 9.21 2.99
CA GLY A 49 -0.52 8.13 2.83
C GLY A 49 -1.20 7.77 4.14
N VAL A 50 -2.32 7.06 4.02
CA VAL A 50 -3.02 6.48 5.16
C VAL A 50 -2.54 5.06 5.35
N ASN A 51 -2.15 4.69 6.57
CA ASN A 51 -1.55 3.39 6.89
C ASN A 51 -0.44 3.07 5.86
N GLY A 52 -0.35 1.83 5.38
CA GLY A 52 0.62 1.44 4.35
C GLY A 52 0.24 1.81 2.91
N GLY A 53 -0.79 2.65 2.68
CA GLY A 53 -1.39 2.85 1.36
C GLY A 53 -0.46 3.43 0.30
N ARG A 54 0.42 4.36 0.67
CA ARG A 54 1.42 4.96 -0.24
C ARG A 54 2.80 4.31 -0.16
N ILE A 55 2.92 3.19 0.55
CA ILE A 55 4.14 2.36 0.62
C ILE A 55 3.82 0.87 0.45
N CYS A 56 2.72 0.55 -0.24
CA CYS A 56 2.17 -0.81 -0.31
C CYS A 56 3.17 -1.84 -0.87
N TRP A 57 4.20 -1.40 -1.62
CA TRP A 57 5.30 -2.23 -2.11
C TRP A 57 6.23 -2.77 -1.01
N LEU A 58 6.16 -2.23 0.21
CA LEU A 58 6.93 -2.65 1.38
C LEU A 58 6.13 -3.48 2.39
N VAL A 59 4.82 -3.60 2.20
CA VAL A 59 3.89 -4.30 3.10
C VAL A 59 3.65 -5.71 2.58
N ASP A 60 3.87 -6.77 3.34
CA ASP A 60 3.59 -8.12 2.84
C ASP A 60 2.06 -8.40 2.75
N GLY A 61 1.64 -9.42 1.99
CA GLY A 61 0.22 -9.81 1.89
C GLY A 61 -0.69 -8.91 1.05
N THR A 62 -0.14 -7.92 0.33
CA THR A 62 -0.92 -7.14 -0.66
C THR A 62 -0.89 -7.79 -2.04
N LEU A 63 -1.91 -7.48 -2.84
CA LEU A 63 -1.97 -7.83 -4.25
C LEU A 63 -1.49 -6.64 -5.08
N CYS A 64 -0.59 -6.88 -6.03
CA CYS A 64 -0.03 -5.83 -6.89
C CYS A 64 -0.92 -5.49 -8.09
N ASP A 65 -1.92 -6.33 -8.37
CA ASP A 65 -2.83 -6.18 -9.50
C ASP A 65 -4.18 -6.84 -9.18
N VAL A 66 -5.26 -6.22 -9.67
CA VAL A 66 -6.63 -6.73 -9.60
C VAL A 66 -6.98 -7.61 -10.79
N SER A 67 -6.24 -7.47 -11.90
CA SER A 67 -6.48 -8.17 -13.16
C SER A 67 -6.15 -9.65 -13.08
N VAL A 68 -5.22 -10.04 -12.21
CA VAL A 68 -4.85 -11.44 -12.01
C VAL A 68 -5.43 -11.92 -10.69
N ARG A 69 -6.56 -12.64 -10.77
CA ARG A 69 -7.09 -13.44 -9.65
C ARG A 69 -5.92 -14.21 -9.02
N GLY A 70 -5.56 -13.88 -7.78
CA GLY A 70 -4.73 -14.72 -6.92
C GLY A 70 -3.20 -14.53 -6.93
N ASN A 71 -2.61 -13.57 -7.66
CA ASN A 71 -1.14 -13.38 -7.60
C ASN A 71 -0.70 -12.46 -6.44
N SER A 72 -0.79 -12.96 -5.21
CA SER A 72 -0.03 -12.41 -4.09
C SER A 72 1.47 -12.60 -4.33
N CYS A 73 2.26 -11.54 -4.17
CA CYS A 73 3.72 -11.67 -4.25
C CYS A 73 4.21 -12.39 -2.99
N ALA A 74 4.88 -13.53 -3.16
CA ALA A 74 5.41 -14.33 -2.07
C ALA A 74 6.79 -13.80 -1.68
N GLY A 75 6.81 -12.68 -0.95
CA GLY A 75 8.01 -12.14 -0.32
C GLY A 75 8.49 -10.80 -0.88
N LYS A 76 9.29 -10.11 -0.04
CA LYS A 76 9.67 -8.70 -0.22
C LYS A 76 10.45 -8.43 -1.51
N VAL A 77 11.38 -9.30 -1.91
CA VAL A 77 12.23 -9.09 -3.10
C VAL A 77 11.41 -9.20 -4.39
N GLU A 78 10.63 -10.27 -4.53
CA GLU A 78 9.77 -10.48 -5.70
C GLU A 78 8.74 -9.35 -5.83
N LYS A 79 8.19 -8.94 -4.67
CA LYS A 79 7.25 -7.84 -4.60
C LYS A 79 7.84 -6.53 -5.06
N ILE A 80 9.01 -6.12 -4.54
CA ILE A 80 9.68 -4.89 -4.99
C ILE A 80 9.89 -4.94 -6.51
N ARG A 81 10.41 -6.06 -7.03
CA ARG A 81 10.66 -6.22 -8.47
C ARG A 81 9.41 -6.04 -9.33
N ARG A 82 8.26 -6.57 -8.89
CA ARG A 82 6.97 -6.37 -9.56
C ARG A 82 6.46 -4.93 -9.41
N CYS A 83 6.58 -4.36 -8.21
CA CYS A 83 6.15 -3.00 -7.93
C CYS A 83 6.93 -1.95 -8.74
N LEU A 84 8.18 -2.20 -9.13
CA LEU A 84 8.91 -1.31 -10.05
C LEU A 84 8.18 -1.09 -11.39
N LYS A 85 7.32 -2.02 -11.80
CA LYS A 85 6.49 -1.92 -13.01
C LYS A 85 5.04 -1.51 -12.73
N CYS A 86 4.68 -1.32 -11.45
CA CYS A 86 3.33 -0.96 -11.05
C CYS A 86 3.06 0.53 -11.36
N GLY A 87 1.92 0.82 -11.99
CA GLY A 87 1.50 2.19 -12.28
C GLY A 87 1.41 3.05 -11.02
N PHE A 88 0.91 2.49 -9.91
CA PHE A 88 0.81 3.21 -8.64
C PHE A 88 2.19 3.54 -8.04
N TYR A 89 3.14 2.61 -8.08
CA TYR A 89 4.50 2.88 -7.59
C TYR A 89 5.14 4.05 -8.36
N ASN A 90 5.01 4.05 -9.69
CA ASN A 90 5.53 5.13 -10.54
C ASN A 90 4.80 6.46 -10.30
N HIS A 91 3.50 6.41 -10.01
CA HIS A 91 2.72 7.58 -9.60
C HIS A 91 3.28 8.18 -8.30
N VAL A 92 3.49 7.37 -7.26
CA VAL A 92 4.07 7.82 -5.99
C VAL A 92 5.50 8.36 -6.20
N LYS A 93 6.33 7.64 -6.94
CA LYS A 93 7.72 8.06 -7.26
C LYS A 93 7.78 9.44 -7.90
N THR A 94 6.87 9.72 -8.83
CA THR A 94 6.76 11.02 -9.50
C THR A 94 6.34 12.12 -8.53
N GLN A 95 5.35 11.85 -7.66
CA GLN A 95 4.87 12.81 -6.66
C GLN A 95 5.92 13.15 -5.60
N GLU A 96 6.71 12.16 -5.17
CA GLU A 96 7.77 12.36 -4.17
C GLU A 96 9.09 12.87 -4.78
N LYS A 97 9.13 13.16 -6.09
CA LYS A 97 10.34 13.63 -6.80
C LYS A 97 11.57 12.76 -6.54
N GLY A 98 11.38 11.45 -6.38
CA GLY A 98 12.45 10.49 -6.07
C GLY A 98 12.80 10.31 -4.60
N GLY A 99 12.22 11.10 -3.69
CA GLY A 99 12.36 10.95 -2.23
C GLY A 99 11.51 9.81 -1.66
N LEU A 100 11.69 8.58 -2.17
CA LEU A 100 10.98 7.41 -1.67
C LEU A 100 11.60 6.91 -0.36
N VAL A 101 10.76 6.45 0.57
CA VAL A 101 11.25 5.87 1.82
C VAL A 101 12.03 4.60 1.57
N ARG A 102 13.12 4.43 2.33
CA ARG A 102 13.93 3.22 2.25
C ARG A 102 13.27 2.10 3.01
N THR A 103 13.52 0.88 2.55
CA THR A 103 12.98 -0.31 3.20
C THR A 103 13.51 -0.47 4.63
N SER A 104 14.71 0.02 4.96
CA SER A 104 15.24 0.07 6.34
C SER A 104 14.42 0.98 7.27
N GLU A 105 13.93 2.10 6.78
CA GLU A 105 13.12 3.05 7.56
C GLU A 105 11.78 2.42 7.96
N VAL A 106 11.15 1.74 7.00
CA VAL A 106 9.88 1.04 7.24
C VAL A 106 10.08 -0.22 8.10
N PHE A 107 11.15 -0.98 7.89
CA PHE A 107 11.45 -2.14 8.73
C PHE A 107 11.68 -1.75 10.18
N GLY A 108 12.38 -0.64 10.45
CA GLY A 108 12.58 -0.14 11.81
C GLY A 108 11.28 0.19 12.53
N VAL A 109 10.19 0.46 11.81
CA VAL A 109 8.85 0.66 12.40
C VAL A 109 8.15 -0.67 12.67
N LEU A 110 8.36 -1.67 11.81
CA LEU A 110 7.75 -3.00 11.96
C LEU A 110 8.45 -3.89 13.00
N THR A 111 9.72 -3.63 13.33
CA THR A 111 10.54 -4.45 14.24
C THR A 111 10.74 -3.84 15.64
N ARG A 112 10.35 -2.59 15.87
CA ARG A 112 10.33 -2.01 17.22
C ARG A 112 9.20 -2.66 18.02
N ARG A 113 9.58 -3.60 18.90
CA ARG A 113 8.74 -4.09 20.00
C ARG A 113 8.69 -3.07 21.11
#